data_AF-A0AA46X537-F1
#
_entry.id   AF-A0AA46X537-F1
#
_cell.length_a   1.000
_cell.length_b   1.000
_cell.length_c   1.000
_cell.angle_alpha   90.00
_cell.angle_beta   90.00
_cell.angle_gamma   90.00
#
_symmetry.space_group_name_H-M   'P 1'
#
loop_
_entity.id
_entity.type
_entity.pdbx_description
1 polymer ?
#
loop_
_entity_poly.entity_id
_entity_poly.type
_entity_poly.pdbx_seq_one_letter_code
_entity_poly.pdbx_strand_id
1 'polypeptide(L)'
;MSIGGVGKALLLSGAAAITIGLSACTTGTPVIPRDPCRTLPTDEGSSVGTPDSQVRVSGPIRLPVHPGTTTHTSGFGPRWGTHHSGDDLAGPVGTPILAALDGVVVAAGSTGEGPGVGFENWVIIDSNVGGSPVSTVYGHMFTSGIYVTPGQQVTAGDHIADIGNAGSSTGPHLHFEYWQGGRLQGGTPIDPVTVLPEIAQQNHSAPPSAGNSHHHDDDQDNNVQLVAASRSTADCSGFGMADGGTLAFGTVPAEFEPWLRRAGGVCPEIDSPLLAAQLQQENNFRHGPNAPVSPAGAIGPAQFMPSTWATWGKDHDGDGTADPNSIGDAVISQAHFMCALHHDVSEVPGDPIELTLAAYNAGPGTVLLHRGIPPYAETQNYIANITAARAAFTNPNSRGRFTPKAAGDNSQVVTAAREYLGTPYVWGGGGIAGPSGGGFDCSGLTSFAVHAASAGTVTLPRTSEQQWTTGVEIPIEQAQPGDLVFGNWGPNGPGHVGIYSGNGQMVHAPTTGDVVTEAPLQAGMKVRRVM
;
A
#
# COMPACT_ATOMS: atom_id res chain seq x y z
N MET A 1 50.94 55.58 -32.94
CA MET A 1 50.76 56.31 -34.22
C MET A 1 49.72 55.57 -35.04
N SER A 2 48.62 56.24 -35.40
CA SER A 2 47.82 56.11 -36.65
C SER A 2 47.24 54.74 -37.07
N ILE A 3 46.00 54.52 -37.55
CA ILE A 3 44.73 55.26 -37.81
C ILE A 3 43.66 54.17 -38.04
N GLY A 4 42.39 54.47 -37.74
CA GLY A 4 41.21 53.91 -38.44
C GLY A 4 40.11 53.48 -37.47
N GLY A 5 38.89 54.01 -37.46
CA GLY A 5 38.18 54.80 -38.46
C GLY A 5 36.78 54.22 -38.69
N VAL A 6 35.86 54.54 -37.77
CA VAL A 6 34.40 54.78 -37.92
C VAL A 6 33.52 53.82 -38.73
N GLY A 7 32.47 53.31 -38.08
CA GLY A 7 31.20 52.89 -38.70
C GLY A 7 30.03 53.04 -37.72
N LYS A 8 29.21 54.08 -37.91
CA LYS A 8 27.98 54.40 -37.15
C LYS A 8 26.80 53.52 -37.60
N ALA A 9 25.91 53.15 -36.68
CA ALA A 9 24.45 53.20 -36.92
C ALA A 9 23.68 53.29 -35.60
N LEU A 10 22.67 54.16 -35.62
CA LEU A 10 21.81 54.68 -34.56
C LEU A 10 20.44 54.01 -34.66
N LEU A 11 19.70 53.88 -33.55
CA LEU A 11 18.21 53.89 -33.43
C LEU A 11 17.91 53.94 -31.91
N LEU A 12 17.50 55.09 -31.33
CA LEU A 12 16.10 55.51 -31.07
C LEU A 12 15.30 54.41 -30.33
N SER A 13 14.54 54.58 -29.25
CA SER A 13 14.00 55.69 -28.44
C SER A 13 13.12 54.97 -27.39
N GLY A 14 13.18 55.25 -26.10
CA GLY A 14 12.19 56.13 -25.49
C GLY A 14 12.12 55.89 -23.98
N ALA A 15 12.21 56.97 -23.22
CA ALA A 15 12.02 57.01 -21.78
C ALA A 15 10.60 57.49 -21.48
N ALA A 16 9.90 56.80 -20.59
CA ALA A 16 8.74 57.33 -19.90
C ALA A 16 8.90 57.01 -18.41
N ALA A 17 9.01 58.06 -17.61
CA ALA A 17 9.04 58.02 -16.16
C ALA A 17 7.64 57.67 -15.62
N ILE A 18 7.58 56.86 -14.57
CA ILE A 18 6.40 56.74 -13.70
C ILE A 18 6.82 56.98 -12.26
N THR A 19 6.03 57.84 -11.64
CA THR A 19 6.10 58.50 -10.36
C THR A 19 6.06 57.52 -9.17
N ILE A 20 6.87 57.82 -8.16
CA ILE A 20 6.89 57.15 -6.85
C ILE A 20 5.72 57.67 -6.01
N GLY A 21 4.81 56.78 -5.65
CA GLY A 21 3.83 56.97 -4.58
C GLY A 21 4.14 56.01 -3.43
N LEU A 22 4.63 56.54 -2.32
CA LEU A 22 4.78 55.80 -1.06
C LEU A 22 3.43 55.73 -0.33
N SER A 23 2.98 54.52 0.01
CA SER A 23 2.09 54.29 1.15
C SER A 23 2.21 52.86 1.67
N ALA A 24 2.72 52.78 2.89
CA ALA A 24 2.44 51.85 3.99
C ALA A 24 2.46 50.32 3.79
N CYS A 25 3.26 49.69 4.66
CA CYS A 25 3.35 48.27 4.93
C CYS A 25 2.00 47.54 5.03
N THR A 26 1.85 46.44 4.30
CA THR A 26 1.24 45.20 4.81
C THR A 26 1.99 44.01 4.22
N THR A 27 2.27 43.01 5.04
CA THR A 27 2.93 41.75 4.68
C THR A 27 2.00 40.92 3.80
N GLY A 28 2.28 40.84 2.51
CA GLY A 28 1.64 39.85 1.63
C GLY A 28 2.11 38.45 1.99
N THR A 29 1.21 37.61 2.51
CA THR A 29 1.43 36.19 2.72
C THR A 29 1.75 35.48 1.39
N PRO A 30 2.67 34.51 1.35
CA PRO A 30 2.92 33.70 0.17
C PRO A 30 1.64 32.94 -0.24
N VAL A 31 1.31 32.98 -1.53
CA VAL A 31 0.26 32.16 -2.13
C VAL A 31 0.78 30.72 -2.22
N ILE A 32 0.28 29.86 -1.32
CA ILE A 32 0.43 28.41 -1.42
C ILE A 32 -0.60 27.92 -2.45
N PRO A 33 -0.22 27.16 -3.50
CA PRO A 33 -1.17 26.46 -4.35
C PRO A 33 -2.07 25.58 -3.48
N ARG A 34 -3.38 25.80 -3.55
CA ARG A 34 -4.32 25.00 -2.77
C ARG A 34 -4.36 23.58 -3.34
N ASP A 35 -4.13 22.62 -2.45
CA ASP A 35 -4.35 21.20 -2.68
C ASP A 35 -5.83 20.97 -3.06
N PRO A 36 -6.13 20.41 -4.25
CA PRO A 36 -7.49 20.15 -4.70
C PRO A 36 -8.17 19.01 -3.92
N CYS A 37 -7.46 18.33 -3.02
CA CYS A 37 -7.98 17.19 -2.25
C CYS A 37 -8.55 17.56 -0.86
N ARG A 38 -8.81 18.84 -0.57
CA ARG A 38 -9.34 19.24 0.75
C ARG A 38 -10.55 20.16 0.67
N THR A 39 -11.75 19.58 0.77
CA THR A 39 -12.92 20.27 1.32
C THR A 39 -13.82 19.32 2.13
N LEU A 40 -14.17 19.78 3.34
CA LEU A 40 -15.21 19.23 4.21
C LEU A 40 -16.59 19.29 3.52
N PRO A 41 -17.54 18.40 3.85
CA PRO A 41 -18.84 18.34 3.20
C PRO A 41 -19.85 19.31 3.81
N THR A 42 -20.66 19.93 2.95
CA THR A 42 -22.05 20.32 3.24
C THR A 42 -22.88 19.98 2.01
N ASP A 43 -23.81 19.04 2.17
CA ASP A 43 -24.74 18.54 1.14
C ASP A 43 -26.00 19.41 1.02
N GLU A 44 -26.69 19.28 -0.13
CA GLU A 44 -28.17 19.18 -0.22
C GLU A 44 -28.66 18.95 -1.67
N GLY A 45 -29.43 17.86 -1.89
CA GLY A 45 -30.60 17.89 -2.79
C GLY A 45 -30.81 16.83 -3.92
N SER A 46 -31.12 15.58 -3.56
CA SER A 46 -32.14 14.66 -4.15
C SER A 46 -32.12 14.20 -5.64
N SER A 47 -31.93 12.89 -5.88
CA SER A 47 -33.00 11.87 -6.04
C SER A 47 -32.65 10.64 -6.92
N VAL A 48 -33.13 9.46 -6.46
CA VAL A 48 -33.35 8.17 -7.16
C VAL A 48 -32.16 7.20 -7.34
N GLY A 49 -31.85 6.49 -6.25
CA GLY A 49 -31.95 5.02 -6.14
C GLY A 49 -31.13 4.09 -7.03
N THR A 50 -29.87 3.83 -6.63
CA THR A 50 -29.12 2.59 -6.88
C THR A 50 -28.48 2.12 -5.56
N PRO A 51 -28.25 0.82 -5.31
CA PRO A 51 -27.73 0.34 -4.03
C PRO A 51 -26.30 0.85 -3.85
N ASP A 52 -26.15 1.79 -2.91
CA ASP A 52 -24.89 2.45 -2.60
C ASP A 52 -24.00 1.50 -1.79
N SER A 53 -22.88 1.10 -2.37
CA SER A 53 -21.80 0.38 -1.70
C SER A 53 -20.86 1.35 -0.99
N GLN A 54 -21.42 2.30 -0.25
CA GLN A 54 -20.71 3.11 0.73
C GLN A 54 -20.82 2.45 2.10
N VAL A 55 -19.67 2.33 2.79
CA VAL A 55 -19.64 1.92 4.19
C VAL A 55 -20.49 2.92 4.98
N ARG A 56 -21.68 2.49 5.39
CA ARG A 56 -22.60 3.30 6.19
C ARG A 56 -21.87 3.73 7.45
N VAL A 57 -22.12 4.96 7.91
CA VAL A 57 -21.66 5.39 9.22
C VAL A 57 -22.26 4.43 10.24
N SER A 58 -21.39 3.71 10.93
CA SER A 58 -21.77 2.72 11.93
C SER A 58 -22.43 3.41 13.11
N GLY A 59 -23.43 2.72 13.69
CA GLY A 59 -23.95 3.06 15.01
C GLY A 59 -22.87 2.99 16.11
N PRO A 60 -23.21 3.35 17.36
CA PRO A 60 -22.27 3.31 18.47
C PRO A 60 -21.64 1.91 18.60
N ILE A 61 -20.34 1.88 18.91
CA ILE A 61 -19.61 0.62 19.11
C ILE A 61 -20.30 -0.22 20.20
N ARG A 62 -20.37 -1.53 19.97
CA ARG A 62 -21.00 -2.51 20.85
C ARG A 62 -19.98 -3.53 21.36
N LEU A 63 -20.31 -4.18 22.48
CA LEU A 63 -19.53 -5.31 22.98
C LEU A 63 -19.43 -6.40 21.90
N PRO A 64 -18.21 -6.91 21.62
CA PRO A 64 -17.99 -7.96 20.62
C PRO A 64 -18.39 -9.35 21.13
N VAL A 65 -19.12 -9.42 22.24
CA VAL A 65 -19.60 -10.62 22.92
C VAL A 65 -20.90 -10.30 23.65
N HIS A 66 -21.70 -11.31 24.00
CA HIS A 66 -22.84 -11.09 24.87
C HIS A 66 -22.39 -10.74 26.30
N PRO A 67 -23.01 -9.73 26.96
CA PRO A 67 -22.64 -9.37 28.33
C PRO A 67 -22.68 -10.57 29.29
N GLY A 68 -21.60 -10.75 30.05
CA GLY A 68 -21.50 -11.81 31.06
C GLY A 68 -21.04 -13.17 30.53
N THR A 69 -20.77 -13.33 29.24
CA THR A 69 -20.20 -14.58 28.68
C THR A 69 -18.68 -14.61 28.73
N THR A 70 -18.02 -13.49 29.04
CA THR A 70 -16.55 -13.39 29.14
C THR A 70 -16.10 -12.64 30.38
N THR A 71 -14.81 -12.76 30.70
CA THR A 71 -14.10 -11.94 31.69
C THR A 71 -12.98 -11.18 31.00
N HIS A 72 -12.80 -9.90 31.30
CA HIS A 72 -11.61 -9.16 30.90
C HIS A 72 -10.40 -9.66 31.68
N THR A 73 -9.40 -10.18 30.97
CA THR A 73 -8.26 -10.87 31.59
C THR A 73 -6.92 -10.19 31.34
N SER A 74 -6.80 -9.44 30.25
CA SER A 74 -5.58 -8.77 29.86
C SER A 74 -5.92 -7.57 28.98
N GLY A 75 -5.27 -6.45 29.22
CA GLY A 75 -5.59 -5.17 28.59
C GLY A 75 -4.57 -4.69 27.56
N PHE A 76 -4.91 -3.60 26.88
CA PHE A 76 -4.05 -2.91 25.94
C PHE A 76 -2.76 -2.39 26.60
N GLY A 77 -1.64 -2.48 25.87
CA GLY A 77 -0.39 -1.84 26.29
C GLY A 77 0.82 -2.78 26.43
N PRO A 78 1.96 -2.23 26.86
CA PRO A 78 3.22 -2.96 26.91
C PRO A 78 3.23 -4.04 28.00
N ARG A 79 3.64 -5.26 27.62
CA ARG A 79 3.90 -6.37 28.54
C ARG A 79 5.04 -7.23 28.03
N TRP A 80 5.90 -7.67 28.96
CA TRP A 80 7.02 -8.58 28.65
C TRP A 80 7.88 -8.16 27.44
N GLY A 81 8.06 -6.85 27.25
CA GLY A 81 8.85 -6.30 26.15
C GLY A 81 8.15 -6.29 24.78
N THR A 82 6.85 -6.57 24.71
CA THR A 82 6.03 -6.49 23.48
C THR A 82 4.77 -5.68 23.75
N HIS A 83 4.28 -4.93 22.74
CA HIS A 83 3.05 -4.16 22.86
C HIS A 83 1.83 -5.04 22.54
N HIS A 84 0.84 -5.04 23.41
CA HIS A 84 -0.44 -5.69 23.17
C HIS A 84 -1.46 -4.69 22.61
N SER A 85 -1.85 -4.89 21.36
CA SER A 85 -2.67 -3.94 20.60
C SER A 85 -4.18 -4.08 20.82
N GLY A 86 -4.62 -4.85 21.83
CA GLY A 86 -6.04 -5.13 22.08
C GLY A 86 -6.37 -5.48 23.53
N ASP A 87 -7.57 -6.00 23.75
CA ASP A 87 -8.05 -6.53 25.03
C ASP A 87 -8.42 -8.02 24.89
N ASP A 88 -8.06 -8.82 25.91
CA ASP A 88 -8.30 -10.25 25.96
C ASP A 88 -9.52 -10.55 26.83
N LEU A 89 -10.60 -11.00 26.18
CA LEU A 89 -11.86 -11.40 26.78
C LEU A 89 -11.92 -12.93 26.88
N ALA A 90 -11.58 -13.48 28.04
CA ALA A 90 -11.57 -14.92 28.27
C ALA A 90 -13.00 -15.47 28.40
N GLY A 91 -13.29 -16.55 27.69
CA GLY A 91 -14.58 -17.22 27.68
C GLY A 91 -14.46 -18.64 27.13
N PRO A 92 -15.44 -19.52 27.33
CA PRO A 92 -15.41 -20.88 26.78
C PRO A 92 -15.24 -20.88 25.26
N VAL A 93 -14.52 -21.87 24.72
CA VAL A 93 -14.50 -22.13 23.27
C VAL A 93 -15.93 -22.30 22.76
N GLY A 94 -16.26 -21.68 21.62
CA GLY A 94 -17.61 -21.68 21.06
C GLY A 94 -18.51 -20.55 21.56
N THR A 95 -18.02 -19.66 22.44
CA THR A 95 -18.75 -18.45 22.82
C THR A 95 -18.87 -17.53 21.59
N PRO A 96 -20.06 -17.03 21.24
CA PRO A 96 -20.24 -16.16 20.07
C PRO A 96 -19.42 -14.86 20.17
N ILE A 97 -18.70 -14.56 19.09
CA ILE A 97 -18.06 -13.28 18.79
C ILE A 97 -18.98 -12.49 17.86
N LEU A 98 -19.32 -11.27 18.26
CA LEU A 98 -20.23 -10.38 17.56
C LEU A 98 -19.47 -9.24 16.89
N ALA A 99 -19.95 -8.77 15.74
CA ALA A 99 -19.45 -7.53 15.15
C ALA A 99 -19.69 -6.35 16.10
N ALA A 100 -18.62 -5.64 16.48
CA ALA A 100 -18.71 -4.48 17.36
C ALA A 100 -19.26 -3.22 16.63
N LEU A 101 -19.13 -3.18 15.31
CA LEU A 101 -19.53 -2.06 14.45
C LEU A 101 -20.19 -2.60 13.17
N ASP A 102 -21.02 -1.75 12.56
CA ASP A 102 -21.44 -1.96 11.16
C ASP A 102 -20.21 -1.80 10.27
N GLY A 103 -20.04 -2.65 9.28
CA GLY A 103 -18.86 -2.56 8.43
C GLY A 103 -18.75 -3.64 7.38
N VAL A 104 -17.58 -3.69 6.76
CA VAL A 104 -17.22 -4.68 5.74
C VAL A 104 -16.10 -5.53 6.30
N VAL A 105 -16.28 -6.84 6.25
CA VAL A 105 -15.23 -7.80 6.58
C VAL A 105 -14.12 -7.66 5.54
N VAL A 106 -12.92 -7.23 5.93
CA VAL A 106 -11.78 -7.05 5.00
C VAL A 106 -10.76 -8.16 5.08
N ALA A 107 -10.78 -8.94 6.17
CA ALA A 107 -10.08 -10.21 6.28
C ALA A 107 -10.89 -11.17 7.15
N ALA A 108 -10.91 -12.45 6.78
CA ALA A 108 -11.48 -13.52 7.58
C ALA A 108 -10.77 -14.83 7.21
N GLY A 109 -10.24 -15.55 8.20
CA GLY A 109 -9.47 -16.77 7.99
C GLY A 109 -8.02 -16.63 8.43
N SER A 110 -7.13 -17.45 7.86
CA SER A 110 -5.73 -17.51 8.30
C SER A 110 -5.01 -16.17 8.16
N THR A 111 -4.16 -15.83 9.13
CA THR A 111 -3.25 -14.68 9.07
C THR A 111 -2.07 -14.91 8.12
N GLY A 112 -1.83 -16.16 7.69
CA GLY A 112 -0.64 -16.55 6.93
C GLY A 112 0.61 -16.78 7.79
N GLU A 113 0.52 -16.61 9.11
CA GLU A 113 1.65 -16.76 10.06
C GLU A 113 1.94 -18.23 10.44
N GLY A 114 1.06 -19.15 10.05
CA GLY A 114 1.15 -20.59 10.33
C GLY A 114 0.45 -21.03 11.63
N PRO A 115 0.27 -22.35 11.86
CA PRO A 115 -0.43 -22.87 13.03
C PRO A 115 0.28 -22.54 14.34
N GLY A 116 -0.45 -22.10 15.36
CA GLY A 116 0.10 -21.82 16.70
C GLY A 116 0.92 -20.53 16.83
N VAL A 117 0.98 -19.69 15.79
CA VAL A 117 1.69 -18.39 15.80
C VAL A 117 0.68 -17.24 15.68
N GLY A 118 0.97 -16.12 16.32
CA GLY A 118 0.14 -14.91 16.24
C GLY A 118 -1.32 -15.19 16.59
N PHE A 119 -2.26 -14.67 15.80
CA PHE A 119 -3.67 -15.02 15.96
C PHE A 119 -4.05 -16.37 15.32
N GLU A 120 -3.19 -16.90 14.44
CA GLU A 120 -3.39 -18.00 13.48
C GLU A 120 -4.51 -17.75 12.47
N ASN A 121 -5.69 -17.36 12.93
CA ASN A 121 -6.75 -16.83 12.09
C ASN A 121 -7.15 -15.43 12.60
N TRP A 122 -8.04 -14.73 11.91
CA TRP A 122 -8.66 -13.51 12.41
C TRP A 122 -9.92 -13.19 11.63
N VAL A 123 -10.69 -12.22 12.15
CA VAL A 123 -11.62 -11.42 11.37
C VAL A 123 -11.22 -9.95 11.53
N ILE A 124 -11.26 -9.18 10.45
CA ILE A 124 -11.09 -7.72 10.47
C ILE A 124 -12.30 -7.10 9.80
N ILE A 125 -12.94 -6.17 10.47
CA ILE A 125 -14.07 -5.40 9.95
C ILE A 125 -13.65 -3.95 9.85
N ASP A 126 -13.68 -3.40 8.63
CA ASP A 126 -13.53 -1.97 8.40
C ASP A 126 -14.88 -1.29 8.51
N SER A 127 -14.90 -0.21 9.29
CA SER A 127 -16.09 0.53 9.67
C SER A 127 -15.83 2.02 9.53
N ASN A 128 -16.91 2.78 9.53
CA ASN A 128 -16.88 4.23 9.54
C ASN A 128 -17.57 4.74 10.80
N VAL A 129 -16.84 5.31 11.75
CA VAL A 129 -17.40 5.87 12.99
C VAL A 129 -17.33 7.39 12.91
N GLY A 130 -18.48 8.05 12.82
CA GLY A 130 -18.56 9.51 12.77
C GLY A 130 -17.80 10.14 11.60
N GLY A 131 -17.72 9.46 10.45
CA GLY A 131 -16.95 9.91 9.28
C GLY A 131 -15.47 9.52 9.30
N SER A 132 -15.01 8.86 10.37
CA SER A 132 -13.62 8.40 10.51
C SER A 132 -13.50 6.91 10.22
N PRO A 133 -12.56 6.48 9.36
CA PRO A 133 -12.31 5.07 9.10
C PRO A 133 -11.67 4.41 10.31
N VAL A 134 -12.18 3.25 10.69
CA VAL A 134 -11.67 2.44 11.79
C VAL A 134 -11.72 0.96 11.41
N SER A 135 -10.91 0.12 12.05
CA SER A 135 -11.10 -1.33 11.99
C SER A 135 -11.27 -1.92 13.37
N THR A 136 -12.04 -2.99 13.44
CA THR A 136 -12.07 -3.89 14.59
C THR A 136 -11.47 -5.23 14.20
N VAL A 137 -10.62 -5.78 15.06
CA VAL A 137 -9.91 -7.05 14.83
C VAL A 137 -10.35 -8.06 15.88
N TYR A 138 -10.57 -9.30 15.45
CA TYR A 138 -11.02 -10.41 16.28
C TYR A 138 -10.09 -11.60 16.07
N GLY A 139 -9.31 -11.96 17.09
CA GLY A 139 -8.27 -13.00 17.03
C GLY A 139 -8.63 -14.32 17.73
N HIS A 140 -7.79 -15.34 17.54
CA HIS A 140 -7.77 -16.66 18.21
C HIS A 140 -8.97 -17.64 18.07
N MET A 141 -10.10 -17.27 17.44
CA MET A 141 -10.97 -18.21 16.69
C MET A 141 -10.26 -19.35 15.89
N PHE A 142 -10.85 -20.55 15.91
CA PHE A 142 -10.45 -21.66 15.02
C PHE A 142 -11.03 -21.44 13.62
N THR A 143 -10.42 -22.03 12.59
CA THR A 143 -10.93 -21.94 11.20
C THR A 143 -12.40 -22.36 11.07
N SER A 144 -12.85 -23.37 11.83
CA SER A 144 -14.25 -23.84 11.81
C SER A 144 -15.25 -22.92 12.54
N GLY A 145 -14.74 -21.96 13.31
CA GLY A 145 -15.52 -20.99 14.08
C GLY A 145 -15.55 -19.61 13.43
N ILE A 146 -15.29 -19.49 12.12
CA ILE A 146 -15.39 -18.23 11.36
C ILE A 146 -16.60 -18.34 10.45
N TYR A 147 -17.55 -17.42 10.58
CA TYR A 147 -18.85 -17.46 9.90
C TYR A 147 -19.01 -16.40 8.82
N VAL A 148 -17.97 -15.58 8.61
CA VAL A 148 -17.96 -14.49 7.64
C VAL A 148 -16.82 -14.63 6.65
N THR A 149 -16.98 -14.01 5.48
CA THR A 149 -15.97 -14.00 4.40
C THR A 149 -15.58 -12.58 4.02
N PRO A 150 -14.35 -12.34 3.51
CA PRO A 150 -13.95 -11.03 3.02
C PRO A 150 -14.95 -10.47 1.99
N GLY A 151 -15.29 -9.19 2.10
CA GLY A 151 -16.29 -8.48 1.32
C GLY A 151 -17.71 -8.54 1.90
N GLN A 152 -17.98 -9.35 2.93
CA GLN A 152 -19.29 -9.42 3.57
C GLN A 152 -19.59 -8.14 4.36
N GLN A 153 -20.78 -7.56 4.15
CA GLN A 153 -21.30 -6.52 5.02
C GLN A 153 -21.89 -7.16 6.29
N VAL A 154 -21.57 -6.58 7.43
CA VAL A 154 -22.06 -7.00 8.75
C VAL A 154 -22.62 -5.80 9.49
N THR A 155 -23.63 -6.05 10.32
CA THR A 155 -24.23 -5.08 11.23
C THR A 155 -23.72 -5.35 12.64
N ALA A 156 -23.55 -4.30 13.45
CA ALA A 156 -23.15 -4.43 14.84
C ALA A 156 -24.11 -5.37 15.59
N GLY A 157 -23.57 -6.44 16.17
CA GLY A 157 -24.31 -7.52 16.82
C GLY A 157 -24.46 -8.79 15.98
N ASP A 158 -24.08 -8.79 14.69
CA ASP A 158 -24.03 -10.00 13.88
C ASP A 158 -23.02 -11.00 14.45
N HIS A 159 -23.38 -12.29 14.47
CA HIS A 159 -22.48 -13.37 14.89
C HIS A 159 -21.46 -13.67 13.79
N ILE A 160 -20.20 -13.29 14.01
CA ILE A 160 -19.14 -13.33 12.99
C ILE A 160 -18.16 -14.49 13.17
N ALA A 161 -17.95 -14.92 14.40
CA ALA A 161 -17.03 -16.00 14.74
C ALA A 161 -17.36 -16.57 16.13
N ASP A 162 -16.62 -17.58 16.57
CA ASP A 162 -16.67 -18.14 17.92
C ASP A 162 -15.30 -18.07 18.60
N ILE A 163 -15.27 -17.80 19.91
CA ILE A 163 -14.05 -17.87 20.72
C ILE A 163 -13.35 -19.21 20.48
N GLY A 164 -12.07 -19.14 20.11
CA GLY A 164 -11.22 -20.29 19.92
C GLY A 164 -10.03 -20.30 20.88
N ASN A 165 -9.01 -21.04 20.50
CA ASN A 165 -7.70 -21.06 21.16
C ASN A 165 -6.59 -21.29 20.14
N ALA A 166 -6.78 -20.78 18.93
CA ALA A 166 -5.83 -20.88 17.82
C ALA A 166 -4.66 -19.91 18.02
N GLY A 167 -3.53 -20.17 17.37
CA GLY A 167 -2.37 -19.30 17.43
C GLY A 167 -1.67 -19.32 18.79
N SER A 168 -0.96 -18.24 19.08
CA SER A 168 -0.19 -18.08 20.30
C SER A 168 -1.09 -17.68 21.48
N SER A 169 -2.05 -18.53 21.83
CA SER A 169 -3.00 -18.32 22.91
C SER A 169 -2.69 -19.20 24.14
N THR A 170 -2.72 -18.61 25.34
CA THR A 170 -2.47 -19.34 26.62
C THR A 170 -3.72 -19.96 27.22
N GLY A 171 -4.91 -19.66 26.67
CA GLY A 171 -6.19 -20.22 27.05
C GLY A 171 -7.33 -19.59 26.24
N PRO A 172 -8.54 -20.19 26.16
CA PRO A 172 -9.60 -19.70 25.29
C PRO A 172 -10.02 -18.25 25.59
N HIS A 173 -9.90 -17.38 24.59
CA HIS A 173 -10.29 -15.97 24.67
C HIS A 173 -10.54 -15.36 23.28
N LEU A 174 -11.27 -14.26 23.25
CA LEU A 174 -11.27 -13.32 22.13
C LEU A 174 -10.18 -12.29 22.39
N HIS A 175 -9.27 -12.10 21.43
CA HIS A 175 -8.42 -10.93 21.36
C HIS A 175 -9.08 -9.87 20.47
N PHE A 176 -9.42 -8.72 21.04
CA PHE A 176 -10.15 -7.65 20.36
C PHE A 176 -9.30 -6.39 20.23
N GLU A 177 -9.09 -5.91 19.01
CA GLU A 177 -8.37 -4.65 18.75
C GLU A 177 -9.30 -3.60 18.13
N TYR A 178 -9.01 -2.33 18.40
CA TYR A 178 -9.63 -1.19 17.73
C TYR A 178 -8.55 -0.30 17.10
N TRP A 179 -8.71 -0.03 15.80
CA TRP A 179 -7.72 0.69 15.00
C TRP A 179 -8.32 1.95 14.41
N GLN A 180 -7.72 3.10 14.68
CA GLN A 180 -8.02 4.33 13.96
C GLN A 180 -7.28 4.35 12.61
N GLY A 181 -7.96 4.68 11.52
CA GLY A 181 -7.36 4.68 10.18
C GLY A 181 -7.32 3.31 9.51
N GLY A 182 -7.61 2.24 10.26
CA GLY A 182 -7.81 0.88 9.76
C GLY A 182 -6.59 -0.05 9.90
N ARG A 183 -6.82 -1.30 10.31
CA ARG A 183 -5.77 -2.28 10.69
C ARG A 183 -4.83 -2.61 9.53
N LEU A 184 -5.39 -2.77 8.34
CA LEU A 184 -4.66 -3.15 7.13
C LEU A 184 -4.22 -1.93 6.31
N GLN A 185 -4.61 -0.74 6.76
CA GLN A 185 -4.34 0.55 6.14
C GLN A 185 -3.25 1.34 6.89
N GLY A 186 -2.50 0.68 7.78
CA GLY A 186 -1.45 1.32 8.57
C GLY A 186 -1.98 2.25 9.66
N GLY A 187 -3.23 2.05 10.08
CA GLY A 187 -3.84 2.76 11.19
C GLY A 187 -3.11 2.52 12.52
N THR A 188 -3.55 3.24 13.55
CA THR A 188 -2.98 3.15 14.89
C THR A 188 -3.90 2.34 15.80
N PRO A 189 -3.40 1.30 16.49
CA PRO A 189 -4.19 0.63 17.51
C PRO A 189 -4.37 1.59 18.69
N ILE A 190 -5.59 1.72 19.18
CA ILE A 190 -5.90 2.44 20.42
C ILE A 190 -6.51 1.47 21.41
N ASP A 191 -6.36 1.76 22.69
CA ASP A 191 -6.96 0.99 23.77
C ASP A 191 -8.48 0.86 23.57
N PRO A 192 -9.01 -0.35 23.29
CA PRO A 192 -10.44 -0.56 23.05
C PRO A 192 -11.32 -0.09 24.22
N VAL A 193 -10.84 -0.13 25.46
CA VAL A 193 -11.57 0.37 26.65
C VAL A 193 -11.83 1.88 26.55
N THR A 194 -11.04 2.64 25.79
CA THR A 194 -11.23 4.09 25.62
C THR A 194 -12.43 4.45 24.73
N VAL A 195 -12.79 3.56 23.80
CA VAL A 195 -13.95 3.73 22.92
C VAL A 195 -15.14 2.89 23.36
N LEU A 196 -14.91 1.82 24.15
CA LEU A 196 -15.92 0.93 24.69
C LEU A 196 -15.59 0.51 26.14
N PRO A 197 -15.89 1.39 27.14
CA PRO A 197 -15.54 1.14 28.55
C PRO A 197 -16.16 -0.11 29.16
N GLU A 198 -17.24 -0.63 28.58
CA GLU A 198 -17.93 -1.86 29.00
C GLU A 198 -17.04 -3.11 28.90
N ILE A 199 -15.96 -3.07 28.11
CA ILE A 199 -14.94 -4.15 28.03
C ILE A 199 -14.34 -4.38 29.43
N ALA A 200 -13.92 -3.32 30.12
CA ALA A 200 -13.31 -3.42 31.45
C ALA A 200 -14.30 -3.89 32.55
N GLN A 201 -15.60 -3.86 32.25
CA GLN A 201 -16.65 -4.28 33.18
C GLN A 201 -17.04 -5.75 33.00
N GLN A 202 -16.49 -6.45 31.99
CA GLN A 202 -16.74 -7.87 31.78
C GLN A 202 -16.14 -8.69 32.93
N ASN A 203 -17.01 -9.14 33.82
CA ASN A 203 -16.69 -10.09 34.87
C ASN A 203 -17.69 -11.23 34.74
N HIS A 204 -17.24 -12.40 34.27
CA HIS A 204 -18.11 -13.55 34.05
C HIS A 204 -18.83 -13.89 35.36
N SER A 205 -20.10 -13.50 35.45
CA SER A 205 -20.99 -13.86 36.54
C SER A 205 -21.89 -14.94 35.99
N ALA A 206 -21.89 -16.12 36.60
CA ALA A 206 -22.87 -17.16 36.28
C ALA A 206 -24.29 -16.57 36.25
N PRO A 207 -25.18 -17.04 35.37
CA PRO A 207 -26.22 -16.19 34.79
C PRO A 207 -27.36 -15.91 35.78
N PRO A 208 -27.97 -14.71 35.69
CA PRO A 208 -29.39 -14.56 35.95
C PRO A 208 -30.16 -14.09 34.69
N SER A 209 -31.40 -14.54 34.66
CA SER A 209 -32.42 -14.45 33.63
C SER A 209 -32.83 -13.05 33.14
N ALA A 210 -33.20 -12.99 31.85
CA ALA A 210 -34.24 -12.18 31.18
C ALA A 210 -34.66 -10.82 31.78
N GLY A 211 -34.55 -9.76 30.97
CA GLY A 211 -35.21 -8.46 31.20
C GLY A 211 -35.18 -7.57 29.96
N ASN A 212 -36.32 -6.97 29.64
CA ASN A 212 -36.71 -6.32 28.38
C ASN A 212 -36.53 -4.78 28.42
N SER A 213 -36.63 -4.11 27.25
CA SER A 213 -37.22 -2.77 26.98
C SER A 213 -36.36 -1.52 26.57
N HIS A 214 -36.66 -1.04 25.35
CA HIS A 214 -37.13 0.30 24.88
C HIS A 214 -36.24 1.56 24.61
N HIS A 215 -36.26 1.96 23.31
CA HIS A 215 -36.50 3.27 22.62
C HIS A 215 -35.95 4.63 23.13
N HIS A 216 -35.36 5.44 22.21
CA HIS A 216 -35.99 6.64 21.59
C HIS A 216 -35.10 7.38 20.54
N ASP A 217 -35.74 7.88 19.48
CA ASP A 217 -35.26 8.75 18.38
C ASP A 217 -35.19 10.25 18.79
N ASP A 218 -34.42 11.08 18.04
CA ASP A 218 -34.94 12.34 17.44
C ASP A 218 -33.92 13.02 16.47
N ASP A 219 -34.43 13.37 15.28
CA ASP A 219 -33.85 14.21 14.20
C ASP A 219 -33.89 15.71 14.53
N GLN A 220 -33.07 16.55 13.85
CA GLN A 220 -33.51 17.83 13.24
C GLN A 220 -32.51 18.39 12.19
N ASP A 221 -33.00 18.53 10.95
CA ASP A 221 -32.42 19.24 9.79
C ASP A 221 -32.45 20.78 9.92
N ASN A 222 -31.58 21.47 9.17
CA ASN A 222 -31.86 22.80 8.57
C ASN A 222 -30.93 23.07 7.37
N ASN A 223 -31.50 23.66 6.32
CA ASN A 223 -31.14 23.51 4.91
C ASN A 223 -30.90 24.88 4.23
N VAL A 224 -29.87 25.05 3.38
CA VAL A 224 -29.63 26.25 2.51
C VAL A 224 -29.01 25.84 1.17
N GLN A 225 -29.54 26.40 0.07
CA GLN A 225 -29.36 25.97 -1.34
C GLN A 225 -28.48 26.92 -2.21
N LEU A 226 -27.96 26.40 -3.34
CA LEU A 226 -27.51 27.03 -4.63
C LEU A 226 -25.97 27.09 -4.86
N VAL A 227 -25.31 26.86 -6.02
CA VAL A 227 -25.65 26.80 -7.46
C VAL A 227 -24.67 25.84 -8.18
N ALA A 228 -25.13 25.08 -9.18
CA ALA A 228 -24.32 24.20 -10.03
C ALA A 228 -23.42 24.95 -11.05
N ALA A 229 -22.19 24.46 -11.25
CA ALA A 229 -21.43 24.64 -12.47
C ALA A 229 -20.74 23.31 -12.85
N SER A 230 -20.89 22.93 -14.11
CA SER A 230 -20.62 21.61 -14.68
C SER A 230 -19.19 21.39 -15.19
N ARG A 231 -18.76 20.11 -15.14
CA ARG A 231 -17.60 19.43 -15.81
C ARG A 231 -16.26 19.54 -15.08
N SER A 232 -15.40 18.52 -14.98
CA SER A 232 -15.27 17.21 -15.63
C SER A 232 -14.74 16.18 -14.62
N THR A 233 -15.26 14.95 -14.65
CA THR A 233 -14.78 13.83 -13.82
C THR A 233 -13.34 13.46 -14.20
N ALA A 234 -12.37 13.93 -13.43
CA ALA A 234 -11.05 13.32 -13.39
C ALA A 234 -11.19 12.01 -12.63
N ASP A 235 -11.08 10.90 -13.36
CA ASP A 235 -11.10 9.55 -12.84
C ASP A 235 -9.83 9.30 -12.02
N CYS A 236 -9.99 9.19 -10.69
CA CYS A 236 -8.93 8.87 -9.74
C CYS A 236 -8.87 7.36 -9.44
N SER A 237 -9.46 6.50 -10.27
CA SER A 237 -9.34 5.04 -10.12
C SER A 237 -8.00 4.53 -10.66
N GLY A 238 -6.95 4.73 -9.85
CA GLY A 238 -5.66 4.07 -10.02
C GLY A 238 -5.17 3.60 -8.67
N PHE A 239 -5.70 2.46 -8.19
CA PHE A 239 -5.40 1.93 -6.86
C PHE A 239 -4.72 0.57 -6.96
N GLY A 240 -3.45 0.54 -6.58
CA GLY A 240 -2.66 -0.62 -6.18
C GLY A 240 -1.56 -0.13 -5.23
N MET A 241 -1.82 -0.26 -3.93
CA MET A 241 -1.05 0.26 -2.77
C MET A 241 -0.94 1.79 -2.67
N ALA A 242 -1.37 2.35 -1.52
CA ALA A 242 -0.61 3.47 -1.00
C ALA A 242 0.80 2.90 -0.72
N ASP A 243 1.80 3.49 -1.38
CA ASP A 243 3.22 3.32 -1.07
C ASP A 243 3.94 2.12 -1.68
N GLY A 244 3.74 1.85 -2.97
CA GLY A 244 4.77 1.18 -3.79
C GLY A 244 6.10 1.95 -3.92
N GLY A 245 6.33 2.91 -3.02
CA GLY A 245 7.40 3.88 -2.98
C GLY A 245 7.48 4.73 -4.24
N THR A 246 8.34 5.75 -4.17
CA THR A 246 8.82 6.45 -5.34
C THR A 246 9.99 5.70 -5.98
N LEU A 247 10.08 4.36 -5.88
CA LEU A 247 11.25 3.63 -6.42
C LEU A 247 11.27 3.67 -7.95
N ALA A 248 12.35 4.22 -8.51
CA ALA A 248 12.56 4.33 -9.94
C ALA A 248 12.78 2.95 -10.57
N PHE A 249 12.00 2.65 -11.61
CA PHE A 249 12.09 1.38 -12.33
C PHE A 249 13.47 1.17 -12.96
N GLY A 250 13.99 -0.06 -12.87
CA GLY A 250 15.27 -0.44 -13.49
C GLY A 250 16.51 0.19 -12.85
N THR A 251 16.36 0.87 -11.72
CA THR A 251 17.49 1.49 -10.99
C THR A 251 18.13 0.54 -9.97
N VAL A 252 17.43 -0.54 -9.61
CA VAL A 252 17.91 -1.63 -8.73
C VAL A 252 17.96 -2.95 -9.51
N PRO A 253 18.72 -3.96 -9.06
CA PRO A 253 18.62 -5.30 -9.65
C PRO A 253 17.19 -5.84 -9.54
N ALA A 254 16.72 -6.51 -10.59
CA ALA A 254 15.32 -6.89 -10.75
C ALA A 254 14.81 -7.77 -9.60
N GLU A 255 15.67 -8.61 -9.04
CA GLU A 255 15.37 -9.49 -7.92
C GLU A 255 15.20 -8.76 -6.57
N PHE A 256 15.74 -7.54 -6.42
CA PHE A 256 15.57 -6.70 -5.23
C PHE A 256 14.32 -5.83 -5.27
N GLU A 257 13.89 -5.43 -6.47
CA GLU A 257 12.77 -4.50 -6.66
C GLU A 257 11.48 -4.89 -5.91
N PRO A 258 10.97 -6.14 -5.97
CA PRO A 258 9.74 -6.50 -5.26
C PRO A 258 9.89 -6.40 -3.73
N TRP A 259 11.08 -6.73 -3.21
CA TRP A 259 11.37 -6.68 -1.78
C TRP A 259 11.54 -5.24 -1.30
N LEU A 260 12.23 -4.39 -2.05
CA LEU A 260 12.38 -2.97 -1.73
C LEU A 260 11.07 -2.20 -1.75
N ARG A 261 10.19 -2.51 -2.69
CA ARG A 261 8.84 -1.94 -2.74
C ARG A 261 8.00 -2.37 -1.54
N ARG A 262 8.09 -3.65 -1.13
CA ARG A 262 7.45 -4.15 0.08
C ARG A 262 8.04 -3.50 1.35
N ALA A 263 9.35 -3.38 1.40
CA ALA A 263 10.09 -2.85 2.54
C ALA A 263 9.81 -1.36 2.80
N GLY A 264 9.62 -0.57 1.74
CA GLY A 264 9.22 0.83 1.85
C GLY A 264 7.81 1.07 2.39
N GLY A 265 7.00 0.00 2.52
CA GLY A 265 5.69 0.03 3.18
C GLY A 265 5.73 -0.41 4.65
N VAL A 266 6.92 -0.67 5.22
CA VAL A 266 7.06 -1.15 6.62
C VAL A 266 6.79 -0.03 7.63
N CYS A 267 7.26 1.19 7.36
CA CYS A 267 6.92 2.38 8.13
C CYS A 267 7.01 3.63 7.24
N PRO A 268 6.21 4.69 7.52
CA PRO A 268 6.10 5.85 6.62
C PRO A 268 7.38 6.68 6.50
N GLU A 269 8.30 6.57 7.46
CA GLU A 269 9.53 7.37 7.49
C GLU A 269 10.65 6.79 6.61
N ILE A 270 10.60 5.49 6.31
CA ILE A 270 11.66 4.76 5.60
C ILE A 270 11.16 4.28 4.24
N ASP A 271 11.52 5.00 3.18
CA ASP A 271 11.03 4.71 1.83
C ASP A 271 11.93 3.76 1.01
N SER A 272 11.37 3.20 -0.07
CA SER A 272 12.09 2.26 -0.94
C SER A 272 13.36 2.86 -1.57
N PRO A 273 13.38 4.10 -2.08
CA PRO A 273 14.63 4.72 -2.56
C PRO A 273 15.72 4.84 -1.50
N LEU A 274 15.37 5.15 -0.23
CA LEU A 274 16.33 5.23 0.86
C LEU A 274 16.96 3.86 1.14
N LEU A 275 16.13 2.81 1.22
CA LEU A 275 16.61 1.44 1.40
C LEU A 275 17.48 0.98 0.21
N ALA A 276 17.09 1.32 -1.02
CA ALA A 276 17.88 1.02 -2.22
C ALA A 276 19.26 1.70 -2.19
N ALA A 277 19.31 2.99 -1.84
CA ALA A 277 20.55 3.72 -1.69
C ALA A 277 21.44 3.14 -0.57
N GLN A 278 20.84 2.71 0.52
CA GLN A 278 21.55 2.08 1.62
C GLN A 278 22.15 0.73 1.21
N LEU A 279 21.38 -0.17 0.58
CA LEU A 279 21.89 -1.45 0.04
C LEU A 279 22.99 -1.25 -0.99
N GLN A 280 22.90 -0.18 -1.79
CA GLN A 280 23.98 0.20 -2.69
C GLN A 280 25.26 0.55 -1.93
N GLN A 281 25.15 1.39 -0.88
CA GLN A 281 26.27 1.83 -0.05
C GLN A 281 26.89 0.69 0.77
N GLU A 282 26.07 -0.26 1.26
CA GLU A 282 26.54 -1.37 2.11
C GLU A 282 27.48 -2.30 1.37
N ASN A 283 27.05 -2.83 0.22
CA ASN A 283 27.92 -3.69 -0.57
C ASN A 283 27.62 -3.73 -2.07
N ASN A 284 26.79 -2.82 -2.57
CA ASN A 284 26.32 -2.75 -3.96
C ASN A 284 25.44 -3.95 -4.36
N PHE A 285 24.39 -4.22 -3.59
CA PHE A 285 23.36 -5.26 -3.83
C PHE A 285 23.90 -6.71 -3.95
N ARG A 286 25.09 -6.99 -3.42
CA ARG A 286 25.67 -8.35 -3.45
C ARG A 286 25.04 -9.22 -2.37
N HIS A 287 24.52 -10.37 -2.78
CA HIS A 287 23.78 -11.32 -1.94
C HIS A 287 24.20 -12.77 -2.21
N GLY A 288 23.63 -13.72 -1.46
CA GLY A 288 23.95 -15.14 -1.57
C GLY A 288 25.32 -15.52 -0.99
N PRO A 289 25.78 -16.77 -1.23
CA PRO A 289 26.94 -17.35 -0.55
C PRO A 289 28.29 -16.68 -0.87
N ASN A 290 28.33 -15.87 -1.93
CA ASN A 290 29.52 -15.14 -2.35
C ASN A 290 29.47 -13.65 -1.99
N ALA A 291 28.45 -13.21 -1.25
CA ALA A 291 28.39 -11.85 -0.75
C ALA A 291 29.62 -11.56 0.14
N PRO A 292 30.22 -10.37 0.03
CA PRO A 292 31.36 -10.01 0.87
C PRO A 292 30.94 -9.96 2.35
N VAL A 293 31.80 -10.51 3.20
CA VAL A 293 31.72 -10.33 4.64
C VAL A 293 32.66 -9.20 5.04
N SER A 294 32.19 -8.21 5.78
CA SER A 294 33.04 -7.10 6.21
C SER A 294 34.14 -7.59 7.18
N PRO A 295 35.23 -6.82 7.39
CA PRO A 295 36.23 -7.16 8.40
C PRO A 295 35.66 -7.29 9.82
N ALA A 296 34.53 -6.61 10.10
CA ALA A 296 33.81 -6.70 11.38
C ALA A 296 32.86 -7.93 11.45
N GLY A 297 32.67 -8.64 10.34
CA GLY A 297 31.80 -9.82 10.26
C GLY A 297 30.37 -9.53 9.79
N ALA A 298 30.12 -8.38 9.17
CA ALA A 298 28.82 -8.04 8.62
C ALA A 298 28.50 -8.88 7.36
N ILE A 299 27.28 -9.38 7.24
CA ILE A 299 26.87 -10.38 6.23
C ILE A 299 25.69 -9.87 5.40
N GLY A 300 25.61 -10.30 4.14
CA GLY A 300 24.46 -10.07 3.29
C GLY A 300 24.40 -8.71 2.61
N PRO A 301 23.37 -8.46 1.79
CA PRO A 301 23.24 -7.22 1.02
C PRO A 301 23.02 -5.99 1.92
N ALA A 302 22.44 -6.16 3.10
CA ALA A 302 22.27 -5.11 4.10
C ALA A 302 23.41 -5.03 5.13
N GLN A 303 24.45 -5.88 5.00
CA GLN A 303 25.61 -5.95 5.90
C GLN A 303 25.20 -5.98 7.39
N PHE A 304 24.35 -6.94 7.75
CA PHE A 304 23.97 -7.14 9.14
C PHE A 304 25.13 -7.73 9.95
N MET A 305 25.42 -7.11 11.10
CA MET A 305 26.24 -7.75 12.12
C MET A 305 25.50 -8.97 12.71
N PRO A 306 26.20 -10.05 13.10
CA PRO A 306 25.55 -11.26 13.61
C PRO A 306 24.60 -11.02 14.80
N SER A 307 24.96 -10.10 15.71
CA SER A 307 24.11 -9.74 16.85
C SER A 307 22.85 -8.98 16.44
N THR A 308 22.95 -8.11 15.42
CA THR A 308 21.81 -7.39 14.86
C THR A 308 20.89 -8.36 14.13
N TRP A 309 21.47 -9.28 13.34
CA TRP A 309 20.71 -10.33 12.66
C TRP A 309 19.95 -11.23 13.64
N ALA A 310 20.59 -11.62 14.75
CA ALA A 310 19.92 -12.43 15.78
C ALA A 310 18.69 -11.73 16.41
N THR A 311 18.61 -10.41 16.31
CA THR A 311 17.50 -9.61 16.87
C THR A 311 16.44 -9.28 15.81
N TRP A 312 16.88 -8.88 14.61
CA TRP A 312 16.02 -8.32 13.58
C TRP A 312 15.79 -9.24 12.39
N GLY A 313 16.69 -10.21 12.17
CA GLY A 313 16.60 -11.18 11.11
C GLY A 313 15.43 -12.12 11.31
N LYS A 314 14.55 -12.18 10.31
CA LYS A 314 13.45 -13.15 10.24
C LYS A 314 13.36 -13.72 8.84
N ASP A 315 12.76 -14.90 8.75
CA ASP A 315 12.37 -15.53 7.49
C ASP A 315 11.18 -14.76 6.90
N HIS A 316 11.44 -13.94 5.89
CA HIS A 316 10.49 -13.07 5.22
C HIS A 316 10.17 -13.54 3.79
N ASP A 317 10.97 -14.46 3.23
CA ASP A 317 10.66 -15.11 1.97
C ASP A 317 9.93 -16.46 2.10
N GLY A 318 9.81 -16.98 3.31
CA GLY A 318 9.02 -18.14 3.67
C GLY A 318 9.68 -19.47 3.30
N ASP A 319 11.00 -19.50 3.15
CA ASP A 319 11.74 -20.70 2.81
C ASP A 319 12.07 -21.60 4.02
N GLY A 320 11.74 -21.14 5.23
CA GLY A 320 11.93 -21.83 6.50
C GLY A 320 13.26 -21.49 7.19
N THR A 321 14.08 -20.60 6.63
CA THR A 321 15.40 -20.25 7.15
C THR A 321 15.64 -18.74 7.10
N ALA A 322 15.82 -18.11 8.27
CA ALA A 322 16.26 -16.71 8.32
C ALA A 322 17.76 -16.59 7.92
N ASP A 323 18.04 -16.25 6.66
CA ASP A 323 19.40 -16.11 6.10
C ASP A 323 19.75 -14.64 5.80
N PRO A 324 20.80 -14.06 6.41
CA PRO A 324 21.23 -12.70 6.08
C PRO A 324 21.66 -12.53 4.63
N ASN A 325 21.97 -13.61 3.91
CA ASN A 325 22.29 -13.58 2.48
C ASN A 325 21.08 -13.72 1.56
N SER A 326 19.89 -14.05 2.08
CA SER A 326 18.64 -13.97 1.31
C SER A 326 18.27 -12.51 1.06
N ILE A 327 17.79 -12.22 -0.15
CA ILE A 327 17.31 -10.89 -0.50
C ILE A 327 16.06 -10.54 0.32
N GLY A 328 15.10 -11.47 0.42
CA GLY A 328 13.82 -11.19 1.07
C GLY A 328 14.00 -10.93 2.56
N ASP A 329 14.74 -11.82 3.22
CA ASP A 329 15.03 -11.70 4.65
C ASP A 329 15.83 -10.44 4.95
N ALA A 330 16.91 -10.19 4.21
CA ALA A 330 17.78 -9.05 4.48
C ALA A 330 17.07 -7.71 4.24
N VAL A 331 16.34 -7.56 3.14
CA VAL A 331 15.72 -6.28 2.77
C VAL A 331 14.55 -5.92 3.71
N ILE A 332 13.71 -6.89 4.07
CA ILE A 332 12.60 -6.63 4.99
C ILE A 332 13.10 -6.44 6.43
N SER A 333 14.08 -7.24 6.86
CA SER A 333 14.71 -7.05 8.18
C SER A 333 15.40 -5.68 8.28
N GLN A 334 16.02 -5.20 7.19
CA GLN A 334 16.64 -3.86 7.14
C GLN A 334 15.60 -2.76 7.34
N ALA A 335 14.45 -2.85 6.70
CA ALA A 335 13.38 -1.87 6.89
C ALA A 335 12.89 -1.84 8.34
N HIS A 336 12.59 -3.00 8.94
CA HIS A 336 12.20 -3.06 10.36
C HIS A 336 13.26 -2.49 11.29
N PHE A 337 14.54 -2.80 11.05
CA PHE A 337 15.63 -2.28 11.85
C PHE A 337 15.78 -0.75 11.69
N MET A 338 15.70 -0.24 10.46
CA MET A 338 15.71 1.20 10.19
C MET A 338 14.55 1.94 10.86
N CYS A 339 13.34 1.38 10.85
CA CYS A 339 12.18 1.95 11.55
C CYS A 339 12.41 2.01 13.07
N ALA A 340 13.02 0.97 13.65
CA ALA A 340 13.34 0.95 15.06
C ALA A 340 14.43 1.96 15.43
N LEU A 341 15.48 2.06 14.62
CA LEU A 341 16.53 3.07 14.81
C LEU A 341 15.99 4.49 14.72
N HIS A 342 15.04 4.73 13.80
CA HIS A 342 14.38 6.02 13.67
C HIS A 342 13.65 6.42 14.95
N HIS A 343 12.97 5.45 15.57
CA HIS A 343 12.34 5.63 16.88
C HIS A 343 13.38 5.86 17.99
N ASP A 344 14.44 5.05 18.06
CA ASP A 344 15.47 5.14 19.10
C ASP A 344 16.17 6.51 19.15
N VAL A 345 16.27 7.20 18.00
CA VAL A 345 16.92 8.52 17.89
C VAL A 345 15.95 9.68 17.77
N SER A 346 14.65 9.47 17.94
CA SER A 346 13.62 10.50 17.68
C SER A 346 13.74 11.75 18.57
N GLU A 347 14.34 11.60 19.76
CA GLU A 347 14.57 12.72 20.69
C GLU A 347 15.91 13.45 20.46
N VAL A 348 16.75 12.94 19.55
CA VAL A 348 18.05 13.53 19.25
C VAL A 348 17.88 14.70 18.28
N PRO A 349 18.43 15.89 18.56
CA PRO A 349 18.35 17.02 17.63
C PRO A 349 19.08 16.74 16.32
N GLY A 350 18.42 16.93 15.18
CA GLY A 350 19.03 16.78 13.85
C GLY A 350 17.99 16.42 12.78
N ASP A 351 18.46 16.11 11.57
CA ASP A 351 17.61 15.51 10.54
C ASP A 351 17.32 14.04 10.92
N PRO A 352 16.04 13.63 11.02
CA PRO A 352 15.68 12.29 11.47
C PRO A 352 16.24 11.16 10.59
N ILE A 353 16.33 11.35 9.28
CA ILE A 353 16.86 10.33 8.35
C ILE A 353 18.37 10.23 8.49
N GLU A 354 19.07 11.37 8.56
CA GLU A 354 20.52 11.37 8.78
C GLU A 354 20.90 10.73 10.13
N LEU A 355 20.14 11.00 11.19
CA LEU A 355 20.34 10.37 12.51
C LEU A 355 20.07 8.86 12.47
N THR A 356 19.06 8.42 11.72
CA THR A 356 18.76 7.00 11.54
C THR A 356 19.89 6.28 10.82
N LEU A 357 20.39 6.86 9.72
CA LEU A 357 21.55 6.34 8.98
C LEU A 357 22.82 6.34 9.84
N ALA A 358 23.02 7.39 10.66
CA ALA A 358 24.10 7.44 11.64
C ALA A 358 23.99 6.30 12.66
N ALA A 359 22.79 6.03 13.14
CA ALA A 359 22.52 4.97 14.10
C ALA A 359 22.71 3.58 13.49
N TYR A 360 22.42 3.41 12.20
CA TYR A 360 22.69 2.17 11.48
C TYR A 360 24.19 1.91 11.36
N ASN A 361 24.97 2.92 10.96
CA ASN A 361 26.41 2.79 10.73
C ASN A 361 27.24 2.76 12.03
N ALA A 362 26.96 3.64 12.98
CA ALA A 362 27.76 3.84 14.20
C ALA A 362 27.11 3.29 15.47
N GLY A 363 25.88 2.77 15.38
CA GLY A 363 25.06 2.33 16.50
C GLY A 363 24.26 3.47 17.16
N PRO A 364 23.02 3.21 17.59
CA PRO A 364 22.15 4.24 18.20
C PRO A 364 22.74 4.82 19.50
N GLY A 365 23.44 4.00 20.30
CA GLY A 365 24.12 4.46 21.52
C GLY A 365 25.16 5.57 21.28
N THR A 366 25.85 5.52 20.13
CA THR A 366 26.82 6.55 19.74
C THR A 366 26.12 7.85 19.37
N VAL A 367 25.01 7.77 18.63
CA VAL A 367 24.19 8.94 18.26
C VAL A 367 23.62 9.61 19.52
N LEU A 368 23.13 8.81 20.47
CA LEU A 368 22.64 9.29 21.77
C LEU A 368 23.74 9.96 22.60
N LEU A 369 24.93 9.34 22.67
CA LEU A 369 26.08 9.88 23.40
C LEU A 369 26.52 11.25 22.87
N HIS A 370 26.55 11.40 21.53
CA HIS A 370 26.94 12.65 20.88
C HIS A 370 25.80 13.66 20.76
N ARG A 371 24.56 13.26 21.08
CA ARG A 371 23.33 14.06 20.87
C ARG A 371 23.23 14.61 19.45
N GLY A 372 23.59 13.77 18.48
CA GLY A 372 23.62 14.11 17.06
C GLY A 372 24.47 13.14 16.26
N ILE A 373 24.78 13.49 15.02
CA ILE A 373 25.68 12.71 14.17
C ILE A 373 27.08 12.66 14.82
N PRO A 374 27.65 11.47 15.09
CA PRO A 374 28.96 11.38 15.71
C PRO A 374 30.05 11.95 14.79
N PRO A 375 31.15 12.50 15.34
CA PRO A 375 32.23 13.11 14.58
C PRO A 375 33.17 12.04 13.96
N TYR A 376 32.58 10.99 13.39
CA TYR A 376 33.30 9.92 12.70
C TYR A 376 33.21 10.18 11.21
N ALA A 377 34.36 10.36 10.56
CA ALA A 377 34.42 10.66 9.14
C ALA A 377 33.73 9.57 8.29
N GLU A 378 33.81 8.31 8.71
CA GLU A 378 33.11 7.19 8.08
C GLU A 378 31.59 7.39 8.09
N THR A 379 31.00 7.66 9.25
CA THR A 379 29.56 7.86 9.43
C THR A 379 29.05 9.09 8.68
N GLN A 380 29.79 10.19 8.73
CA GLN A 380 29.43 11.40 7.98
C GLN A 380 29.43 11.17 6.47
N ASN A 381 30.43 10.44 5.96
CA ASN A 381 30.48 10.06 4.54
C ASN A 381 29.38 9.07 4.17
N TYR A 382 29.07 8.11 5.05
CA TYR A 382 27.98 7.13 4.85
C TYR A 382 26.63 7.83 4.64
N ILE A 383 26.29 8.78 5.51
CA ILE A 383 25.07 9.59 5.40
C ILE A 383 25.07 10.40 4.09
N ALA A 384 26.16 11.14 3.82
CA ALA A 384 26.25 11.98 2.64
C ALA A 384 26.08 11.19 1.33
N ASN A 385 26.70 10.00 1.25
CA ASN A 385 26.62 9.13 0.09
C ASN A 385 25.19 8.60 -0.13
N ILE A 386 24.53 8.12 0.91
CA ILE A 386 23.17 7.54 0.80
C ILE A 386 22.15 8.62 0.46
N THR A 387 22.21 9.78 1.14
CA THR A 387 21.29 10.88 0.86
C THR A 387 21.46 11.39 -0.57
N ALA A 388 22.69 11.46 -1.09
CA ALA A 388 22.93 11.81 -2.48
C ALA A 388 22.45 10.72 -3.47
N ALA A 389 22.67 9.45 -3.14
CA ALA A 389 22.30 8.32 -4.00
C ALA A 389 20.78 8.08 -4.06
N ARG A 390 20.03 8.36 -2.98
CA ARG A 390 18.57 8.20 -2.90
C ARG A 390 17.85 8.82 -4.08
N ALA A 391 18.27 10.01 -4.52
CA ALA A 391 17.69 10.70 -5.67
C ALA A 391 17.76 9.90 -6.98
N ALA A 392 18.82 9.10 -7.18
CA ALA A 392 18.96 8.23 -8.36
C ALA A 392 17.98 7.05 -8.35
N PHE A 393 17.51 6.66 -7.17
CA PHE A 393 16.49 5.61 -6.99
C PHE A 393 15.08 6.19 -6.89
N THR A 394 14.89 7.50 -6.96
CA THR A 394 13.59 8.15 -6.81
C THR A 394 12.98 8.52 -8.17
N ASN A 395 11.80 7.96 -8.46
CA ASN A 395 10.84 8.42 -9.44
C ASN A 395 9.52 8.80 -8.73
N PRO A 396 9.22 10.10 -8.57
CA PRO A 396 7.99 10.57 -7.94
C PRO A 396 6.69 10.13 -8.64
N ASN A 397 6.78 9.63 -9.89
CA ASN A 397 5.65 9.16 -10.68
C ASN A 397 5.48 7.63 -10.65
N SER A 398 6.35 6.88 -9.95
CA SER A 398 6.16 5.43 -9.77
C SER A 398 4.96 5.17 -8.84
N ARG A 399 4.13 4.17 -9.17
CA ARG A 399 2.86 3.90 -8.45
C ARG A 399 2.70 2.45 -7.93
N GLY A 400 3.78 1.66 -7.83
CA GLY A 400 3.74 0.33 -7.22
C GLY A 400 3.11 -0.80 -8.04
N ARG A 401 3.10 -2.01 -7.46
CA ARG A 401 2.62 -3.25 -8.10
C ARG A 401 1.12 -3.44 -7.97
N PHE A 402 0.47 -3.74 -9.09
CA PHE A 402 -0.95 -4.07 -9.21
C PHE A 402 -1.34 -5.26 -8.29
N THR A 403 -2.41 -5.07 -7.51
CA THR A 403 -3.02 -6.11 -6.67
C THR A 403 -4.49 -6.29 -7.09
N PRO A 404 -4.91 -7.50 -7.51
CA PRO A 404 -6.27 -7.74 -8.01
C PRO A 404 -7.32 -7.67 -6.89
N LYS A 405 -8.41 -6.94 -7.12
CA LYS A 405 -9.65 -6.97 -6.32
C LYS A 405 -10.46 -8.22 -6.66
N ALA A 406 -11.16 -8.78 -5.67
CA ALA A 406 -11.92 -10.03 -5.78
C ALA A 406 -13.15 -10.02 -6.72
N ALA A 407 -13.45 -8.90 -7.38
CA ALA A 407 -14.51 -8.85 -8.38
C ALA A 407 -13.94 -9.18 -9.77
N GLY A 408 -14.65 -9.99 -10.56
CA GLY A 408 -14.38 -10.29 -11.98
C GLY A 408 -14.50 -9.08 -12.91
N ASP A 409 -14.00 -7.93 -12.47
CA ASP A 409 -13.93 -6.68 -13.21
C ASP A 409 -12.79 -6.76 -14.21
N ASN A 410 -13.17 -6.90 -15.47
CA ASN A 410 -12.25 -6.99 -16.60
C ASN A 410 -11.36 -5.74 -16.72
N SER A 411 -11.81 -4.59 -16.22
CA SER A 411 -11.01 -3.35 -16.26
C SER A 411 -9.71 -3.43 -15.47
N GLN A 412 -9.60 -4.39 -14.54
CA GLN A 412 -8.38 -4.67 -13.80
C GLN A 412 -7.22 -5.12 -14.70
N VAL A 413 -7.50 -5.72 -15.85
CA VAL A 413 -6.48 -6.05 -16.87
C VAL A 413 -5.85 -4.77 -17.42
N VAL A 414 -6.64 -3.71 -17.60
CA VAL A 414 -6.12 -2.39 -18.02
C VAL A 414 -5.22 -1.82 -16.95
N THR A 415 -5.65 -1.87 -15.68
CA THR A 415 -4.87 -1.38 -14.54
C THR A 415 -3.54 -2.12 -14.41
N ALA A 416 -3.55 -3.45 -14.52
CA ALA A 416 -2.34 -4.28 -14.50
C ALA A 416 -1.38 -3.96 -15.65
N ALA A 417 -1.89 -3.69 -16.85
CA ALA A 417 -1.04 -3.30 -17.98
C ALA A 417 -0.51 -1.87 -17.86
N ARG A 418 -1.29 -0.95 -17.29
CA ARG A 418 -0.90 0.46 -17.10
C ARG A 418 0.25 0.62 -16.11
N GLU A 419 0.46 -0.33 -15.20
CA GLU A 419 1.65 -0.39 -14.34
C GLU A 419 2.95 -0.32 -15.16
N TYR A 420 2.94 -0.88 -16.37
CA TYR A 420 4.13 -1.01 -17.19
C TYR A 420 4.25 0.03 -18.30
N LEU A 421 3.43 1.09 -18.31
CA LEU A 421 3.61 2.21 -19.25
C LEU A 421 5.04 2.74 -19.18
N GLY A 422 5.68 2.89 -20.35
CA GLY A 422 7.09 3.29 -20.47
C GLY A 422 8.10 2.14 -20.46
N THR A 423 7.67 0.89 -20.19
CA THR A 423 8.57 -0.28 -20.23
C THR A 423 8.98 -0.60 -21.68
N PRO A 424 10.27 -0.83 -22.00
CA PRO A 424 10.72 -1.13 -23.36
C PRO A 424 10.02 -2.33 -24.01
N TYR A 425 9.87 -2.29 -25.34
CA TYR A 425 9.54 -3.49 -26.11
C TYR A 425 10.74 -4.42 -26.20
N VAL A 426 10.53 -5.70 -25.91
CA VAL A 426 11.54 -6.76 -26.07
C VAL A 426 10.89 -7.94 -26.80
N TRP A 427 11.43 -8.30 -27.97
CA TRP A 427 10.95 -9.46 -28.73
C TRP A 427 11.10 -10.75 -27.92
N GLY A 428 10.00 -11.48 -27.68
CA GLY A 428 10.00 -12.64 -26.78
C GLY A 428 9.97 -12.28 -25.30
N GLY A 429 9.92 -10.99 -24.97
CA GLY A 429 9.92 -10.46 -23.62
C GLY A 429 8.59 -10.61 -22.90
N GLY A 430 8.67 -10.95 -21.62
CA GLY A 430 7.58 -11.01 -20.68
C GLY A 430 6.71 -12.28 -20.71
N GLY A 431 5.79 -12.35 -19.75
CA GLY A 431 4.85 -13.44 -19.52
C GLY A 431 4.17 -13.31 -18.15
N ILE A 432 3.58 -14.40 -17.63
CA ILE A 432 2.86 -14.37 -16.34
C ILE A 432 3.69 -13.87 -15.14
N ALA A 433 5.01 -13.98 -15.22
CA ALA A 433 5.94 -13.55 -14.17
C ALA A 433 6.35 -12.06 -14.26
N GLY A 434 5.86 -11.31 -15.25
CA GLY A 434 6.26 -9.92 -15.51
C GLY A 434 7.19 -9.78 -16.72
N PRO A 435 7.89 -8.63 -16.87
CA PRO A 435 8.77 -8.39 -18.01
C PRO A 435 9.99 -9.32 -17.99
N SER A 436 10.54 -9.63 -19.16
CA SER A 436 11.81 -10.37 -19.26
C SER A 436 12.72 -9.74 -20.32
N GLY A 437 14.03 -9.86 -20.13
CA GLY A 437 15.00 -9.12 -20.95
C GLY A 437 14.88 -7.60 -20.83
N GLY A 438 14.27 -7.10 -19.75
CA GLY A 438 14.03 -5.67 -19.51
C GLY A 438 12.73 -5.13 -20.09
N GLY A 439 11.85 -5.97 -20.65
CA GLY A 439 10.59 -5.48 -21.22
C GLY A 439 9.56 -6.53 -21.60
N PHE A 440 8.63 -6.12 -22.46
CA PHE A 440 7.52 -6.96 -22.94
C PHE A 440 7.47 -6.98 -24.48
N ASP A 441 7.04 -8.09 -25.06
CA ASP A 441 6.35 -8.04 -26.35
C ASP A 441 4.83 -7.95 -26.16
N CYS A 442 4.11 -7.77 -27.27
CA CYS A 442 2.66 -7.56 -27.28
C CYS A 442 1.92 -8.63 -26.47
N SER A 443 2.22 -9.90 -26.71
CA SER A 443 1.58 -11.05 -26.07
C SER A 443 2.12 -11.36 -24.66
N GLY A 444 3.35 -10.97 -24.35
CA GLY A 444 3.91 -11.04 -22.99
C GLY A 444 3.19 -10.09 -22.04
N LEU A 445 2.92 -8.85 -22.48
CA LEU A 445 2.20 -7.84 -21.70
C LEU A 445 0.77 -8.29 -21.39
N THR A 446 0.04 -8.80 -22.38
CA THR A 446 -1.33 -9.28 -22.18
C THR A 446 -1.39 -10.52 -21.29
N SER A 447 -0.42 -11.44 -21.44
CA SER A 447 -0.30 -12.61 -20.55
C SER A 447 -0.11 -12.21 -19.11
N PHE A 448 0.78 -11.25 -18.85
CA PHE A 448 1.00 -10.70 -17.52
C PHE A 448 -0.28 -10.06 -16.97
N ALA A 449 -0.86 -9.11 -17.71
CA ALA A 449 -1.94 -8.28 -17.22
C ALA A 449 -3.20 -9.09 -16.88
N VAL A 450 -3.55 -10.07 -17.71
CA VAL A 450 -4.68 -10.98 -17.47
C VAL A 450 -4.39 -11.94 -16.32
N HIS A 451 -3.17 -12.48 -16.24
CA HIS A 451 -2.79 -13.36 -15.12
C HIS A 451 -2.81 -12.61 -13.78
N ALA A 452 -2.27 -11.39 -13.75
CA ALA A 452 -2.28 -10.55 -12.57
C ALA A 452 -3.71 -10.16 -12.17
N ALA A 453 -4.53 -9.65 -13.11
CA ALA A 453 -5.91 -9.22 -12.86
C ALA A 453 -6.82 -10.36 -12.39
N SER A 454 -6.58 -11.57 -12.86
CA SER A 454 -7.33 -12.76 -12.48
C SER A 454 -6.81 -13.43 -11.19
N ALA A 455 -5.88 -12.79 -10.46
CA ALA A 455 -5.22 -13.38 -9.30
C ALA A 455 -4.58 -14.76 -9.59
N GLY A 456 -4.04 -14.93 -10.79
CA GLY A 456 -3.39 -16.14 -11.27
C GLY A 456 -4.33 -17.21 -11.83
N THR A 457 -5.64 -16.98 -11.82
CA THR A 457 -6.63 -17.99 -12.26
C THR A 457 -6.74 -18.12 -13.78
N VAL A 458 -6.46 -17.06 -14.54
CA VAL A 458 -6.44 -17.07 -16.00
C VAL A 458 -4.99 -17.00 -16.49
N THR A 459 -4.60 -17.94 -17.35
CA THR A 459 -3.28 -17.94 -17.99
C THR A 459 -3.47 -17.95 -19.50
N LEU A 460 -2.96 -16.92 -20.15
CA LEU A 460 -2.99 -16.82 -21.60
C LEU A 460 -1.81 -17.59 -22.24
N PRO A 461 -2.01 -18.16 -23.44
CA PRO A 461 -0.92 -18.70 -24.25
C PRO A 461 0.10 -17.61 -24.63
N ARG A 462 1.31 -18.05 -25.02
CA ARG A 462 2.45 -17.15 -25.19
C ARG A 462 2.35 -16.22 -26.39
N THR A 463 1.75 -16.64 -27.51
CA THR A 463 1.74 -15.86 -28.76
C THR A 463 0.38 -15.22 -29.05
N SER A 464 0.35 -14.11 -29.80
CA SER A 464 -0.90 -13.44 -30.19
C SER A 464 -1.84 -14.34 -30.99
N GLU A 465 -1.30 -15.23 -31.82
CA GLU A 465 -2.08 -16.22 -32.57
C GLU A 465 -2.77 -17.23 -31.65
N GLN A 466 -2.07 -17.69 -30.61
CA GLN A 466 -2.66 -18.61 -29.64
C GLN A 466 -3.66 -17.89 -28.73
N GLN A 467 -3.35 -16.66 -28.29
CA GLN A 467 -4.27 -15.86 -27.48
C GLN A 467 -5.60 -15.59 -28.19
N TRP A 468 -5.58 -15.38 -29.51
CA TRP A 468 -6.80 -15.24 -30.31
C TRP A 468 -7.78 -16.42 -30.16
N THR A 469 -7.28 -17.62 -29.93
CA THR A 469 -8.11 -18.83 -29.72
C THR A 469 -8.76 -18.91 -28.34
N THR A 470 -8.43 -17.99 -27.44
CA THR A 470 -8.86 -18.01 -26.03
C THR A 470 -10.07 -17.11 -25.83
N GLY A 471 -10.98 -17.44 -24.91
CA GLY A 471 -12.15 -16.62 -24.59
C GLY A 471 -13.27 -16.65 -25.64
N VAL A 472 -13.99 -15.54 -25.78
CA VAL A 472 -15.11 -15.37 -26.73
C VAL A 472 -14.91 -14.14 -27.61
N GLU A 473 -15.28 -14.21 -28.89
CA GLU A 473 -15.20 -13.06 -29.81
C GLU A 473 -16.34 -12.10 -29.55
N ILE A 474 -15.99 -10.82 -29.40
CA ILE A 474 -16.93 -9.75 -29.08
C ILE A 474 -16.91 -8.75 -30.26
N PRO A 475 -18.07 -8.24 -30.70
CA PRO A 475 -18.10 -7.12 -31.65
C PRO A 475 -17.36 -5.91 -31.06
N ILE A 476 -16.56 -5.20 -31.87
CA ILE A 476 -15.69 -4.13 -31.36
C ILE A 476 -16.46 -2.99 -30.69
N GLU A 477 -17.69 -2.75 -31.12
CA GLU A 477 -18.63 -1.81 -30.51
C GLU A 477 -19.13 -2.21 -29.12
N GLN A 478 -18.94 -3.48 -28.72
CA GLN A 478 -19.26 -4.03 -27.40
C GLN A 478 -18.01 -4.27 -26.54
N ALA A 479 -16.83 -3.85 -27.02
CA ALA A 479 -15.59 -3.97 -26.28
C ALA A 479 -15.69 -3.24 -24.94
N GLN A 480 -15.26 -3.90 -23.88
CA GLN A 480 -15.18 -3.36 -22.53
C GLN A 480 -13.72 -3.29 -22.10
N PRO A 481 -13.34 -2.29 -21.27
CA PRO A 481 -12.00 -2.21 -20.71
C PRO A 481 -11.54 -3.57 -20.17
N GLY A 482 -10.38 -4.03 -20.63
CA GLY A 482 -9.80 -5.34 -20.31
C GLY A 482 -9.93 -6.40 -21.38
N ASP A 483 -10.82 -6.22 -22.36
CA ASP A 483 -10.89 -7.11 -23.52
C ASP A 483 -9.59 -7.01 -24.35
N LEU A 484 -9.18 -8.11 -24.96
CA LEU A 484 -8.00 -8.14 -25.82
C LEU A 484 -8.37 -7.73 -27.25
N VAL A 485 -7.58 -6.85 -27.84
CA VAL A 485 -7.74 -6.36 -29.22
C VAL A 485 -6.61 -6.88 -30.11
N PHE A 486 -6.97 -7.48 -31.24
CA PHE A 486 -6.06 -8.19 -32.13
C PHE A 486 -6.05 -7.57 -33.52
N GLY A 487 -4.87 -7.40 -34.09
CA GLY A 487 -4.67 -6.80 -35.41
C GLY A 487 -3.49 -7.41 -36.17
N ASN A 488 -3.10 -6.75 -37.25
CA ASN A 488 -2.00 -7.20 -38.12
C ASN A 488 -2.18 -8.65 -38.60
N TRP A 489 -3.32 -8.92 -39.24
CA TRP A 489 -3.74 -10.27 -39.63
C TRP A 489 -2.87 -10.86 -40.75
N GLY A 490 -2.30 -12.04 -40.49
CA GLY A 490 -1.62 -12.88 -41.46
C GLY A 490 -2.30 -14.24 -41.65
N PRO A 491 -1.70 -15.15 -42.45
CA PRO A 491 -2.27 -16.47 -42.74
C PRO A 491 -2.50 -17.35 -41.52
N ASN A 492 -1.75 -17.12 -40.43
CA ASN A 492 -1.76 -17.95 -39.22
C ASN A 492 -2.48 -17.29 -38.04
N GLY A 493 -3.08 -16.11 -38.22
CA GLY A 493 -3.73 -15.35 -37.15
C GLY A 493 -3.21 -13.91 -37.02
N PRO A 494 -3.50 -13.24 -35.89
CA PRO A 494 -3.07 -11.87 -35.65
C PRO A 494 -1.59 -11.80 -35.24
N GLY A 495 -0.85 -10.89 -35.86
CA GLY A 495 0.55 -10.59 -35.52
C GLY A 495 0.70 -9.53 -34.42
N HIS A 496 -0.39 -9.00 -33.87
CA HIS A 496 -0.36 -8.03 -32.78
C HIS A 496 -1.56 -8.19 -31.84
N VAL A 497 -1.33 -7.96 -30.54
CA VAL A 497 -2.37 -7.94 -29.50
C VAL A 497 -2.15 -6.77 -28.54
N GLY A 498 -3.23 -6.19 -28.03
CA GLY A 498 -3.25 -5.18 -26.98
C GLY A 498 -4.46 -5.36 -26.06
N ILE A 499 -4.59 -4.50 -25.06
CA ILE A 499 -5.69 -4.52 -24.09
C ILE A 499 -6.53 -3.27 -24.32
N TYR A 500 -7.81 -3.45 -24.63
CA TYR A 500 -8.75 -2.33 -24.80
C TYR A 500 -8.89 -1.58 -23.47
N SER A 501 -8.66 -0.26 -23.50
CA SER A 501 -8.68 0.59 -22.30
C SER A 501 -9.91 1.51 -22.24
N GLY A 502 -10.83 1.36 -23.21
CA GLY A 502 -12.01 2.21 -23.36
C GLY A 502 -11.81 3.33 -24.39
N ASN A 503 -12.90 3.97 -24.80
CA ASN A 503 -12.90 5.14 -25.68
C ASN A 503 -12.11 4.97 -27.00
N GLY A 504 -12.08 3.76 -27.57
CA GLY A 504 -11.33 3.49 -28.80
C GLY A 504 -9.80 3.47 -28.61
N GLN A 505 -9.31 3.27 -27.39
CA GLN A 505 -7.90 3.19 -27.04
C GLN A 505 -7.50 1.78 -26.60
N MET A 506 -6.20 1.48 -26.65
CA MET A 506 -5.60 0.28 -26.08
C MET A 506 -4.27 0.57 -25.39
N VAL A 507 -3.94 -0.24 -24.38
CA VAL A 507 -2.59 -0.37 -23.84
C VAL A 507 -1.90 -1.53 -24.57
N HIS A 508 -0.71 -1.31 -25.13
CA HIS A 508 0.04 -2.35 -25.85
C HIS A 508 1.55 -2.15 -25.79
N ALA A 509 2.30 -3.22 -26.05
CA ALA A 509 3.73 -3.18 -26.38
C ALA A 509 3.87 -3.25 -27.93
N PRO A 510 4.08 -2.12 -28.63
CA PRO A 510 3.90 -2.01 -30.09
C PRO A 510 4.94 -2.78 -30.91
N THR A 511 6.22 -2.44 -30.78
CA THR A 511 7.30 -2.95 -31.65
C THR A 511 8.67 -2.59 -31.07
N THR A 512 9.72 -3.22 -31.59
CA THR A 512 11.12 -2.94 -31.23
C THR A 512 11.46 -1.46 -31.39
N GLY A 513 12.06 -0.87 -30.35
CA GLY A 513 12.46 0.54 -30.31
C GLY A 513 11.44 1.46 -29.63
N ASP A 514 10.25 0.95 -29.33
CA ASP A 514 9.21 1.66 -28.60
C ASP A 514 9.04 1.11 -27.17
N VAL A 515 8.08 1.66 -26.44
CA VAL A 515 7.71 1.29 -25.07
C VAL A 515 6.24 0.89 -24.98
N VAL A 516 5.87 0.18 -23.92
CA VAL A 516 4.47 -0.03 -23.53
C VAL A 516 3.80 1.34 -23.42
N THR A 517 2.73 1.53 -24.17
CA THR A 517 2.08 2.83 -24.33
C THR A 517 0.58 2.66 -24.50
N GLU A 518 -0.14 3.77 -24.41
CA GLU A 518 -1.56 3.85 -24.71
C GLU A 518 -1.76 4.54 -26.07
N ALA A 519 -2.51 3.89 -26.97
CA ALA A 519 -2.67 4.34 -28.35
C ALA A 519 -4.06 4.01 -28.91
N PRO A 520 -4.53 4.75 -29.95
CA PRO A 520 -5.82 4.46 -30.58
C PRO A 520 -5.86 3.07 -31.21
N LEU A 521 -7.04 2.46 -31.23
CA LEU A 521 -7.28 1.22 -31.98
C LEU A 521 -7.02 1.43 -33.47
N GLN A 522 -6.45 0.42 -34.11
CA GLN A 522 -6.22 0.41 -35.56
C GLN A 522 -7.45 -0.17 -36.29
N ALA A 523 -7.66 0.29 -37.51
CA ALA A 523 -8.74 -0.22 -38.36
C ALA A 523 -8.60 -1.73 -38.60
N GLY A 524 -9.71 -2.47 -38.49
CA GLY A 524 -9.75 -3.92 -38.71
C GLY A 524 -9.30 -4.77 -37.52
N MET A 525 -9.09 -4.16 -36.35
CA MET A 525 -8.90 -4.93 -35.11
C MET A 525 -10.16 -5.71 -34.72
N LYS A 526 -9.99 -6.87 -34.09
CA LYS A 526 -11.07 -7.70 -33.53
C LYS A 526 -10.85 -7.96 -32.04
N VAL A 527 -11.91 -8.31 -31.32
CA VAL A 527 -11.90 -8.32 -29.85
C VAL A 527 -12.17 -9.72 -29.30
N ARG A 528 -11.44 -10.11 -28.24
CA ARG A 528 -11.73 -11.30 -27.43
C ARG A 528 -11.86 -10.93 -25.97
N ARG A 529 -12.92 -11.42 -25.32
CA ARG A 529 -13.07 -11.37 -23.86
C ARG A 529 -12.55 -12.67 -23.26
N VAL A 530 -11.60 -12.56 -22.33
CA VAL A 530 -10.84 -13.70 -21.78
C VAL A 530 -11.00 -13.89 -20.26
N MET A 531 -11.64 -12.95 -19.57
CA MET A 531 -12.06 -13.08 -18.17
C MET A 531 -13.58 -13.06 -18.04
#